data_AF-A0A1W0A049-F1
#
_entry.id   AF-A0A1W0A049-F1
#
_cell.length_a   1.000
_cell.length_b   1.000
_cell.length_c   1.000
_cell.angle_alpha   90.00
_cell.angle_beta   90.00
_cell.angle_gamma   90.00
#
_symmetry.space_group_name_H-M   'P 1'
#
loop_
_entity.id
_entity.type
_entity.pdbx_description
1 polymer ?
#
loop_
_entity_poly.entity_id
_entity_poly.type
_entity_poly.pdbx_seq_one_letter_code
_entity_poly.pdbx_strand_id
1 'polypeptide(L)'
;MLPKVVPWIPPCRVYTDNKEIAVSRRNICIGSGLVLCSLYVVFASTVALTTYTLNSIANTPTYIGLSIETFTSDQFNIPVMVLLQENTAFNQCHIKISDETLSLGELLYQECADDACAAQYMPLANKLWTLVGQAFAIIDKFDQTIFQLHNQTIHVQHINNLSGWNKATAQYYIEGYNMAITCMVRRASFHVEGRDESTVDSLAFCSERVYDPNWMCENEVGKDVNTYAIQMSKGNVSYIGVTKRSEVYMNPGAIAKFTEGDYGPISLKTIPTIDEYEHGNLQAIAPWDVLPAGDCSTYNHETKLGWLLQIEGQVTLIWKCDFPMITNSIVLWCIVFYLATIQRIFLPNSGFCTIPVYMSKSLVGIAVLVIAFWSNGDLQTLSTFIYQNASFGLTRYALCGPAQLASIVAIMTGTLIQMWFTPRIVTQTWILLIFSSINWILVFVLEYFVFPVQSTNIVSECGLATSSNCFVFSAIPNTKYISAIVSGSVVVIGIVVVYIHNCSADDGLVVPPTNSVLRYFKVTNITDIATTAKGCVHISEKDILELDEGILIVKNMLHVSPRTMTRSNYVFYGLIYYCLPTRWLKRYYSNMVGTILTIHIDANTITRISSYQSLDEINLENVNSLRGYLS
;
A
#
# COMPACT_ATOMS: atom_id res chain seq x y z
N MET A 1 26.56 -19.82 0.51
CA MET A 1 26.09 -21.22 0.44
C MET A 1 24.74 -21.21 -0.25
N LEU A 2 24.71 -21.55 -1.54
CA LEU A 2 23.48 -21.63 -2.35
C LEU A 2 22.71 -22.92 -1.98
N PRO A 3 21.38 -22.86 -1.80
CA PRO A 3 20.60 -24.08 -1.63
C PRO A 3 20.48 -24.78 -2.98
N LYS A 4 20.75 -26.09 -2.96
CA LYS A 4 20.63 -26.98 -4.11
C LYS A 4 19.21 -26.90 -4.68
N VAL A 5 19.13 -26.57 -5.97
CA VAL A 5 17.95 -26.74 -6.81
C VAL A 5 17.51 -28.21 -6.73
N VAL A 6 16.30 -28.45 -6.22
CA VAL A 6 15.65 -29.76 -6.27
C VAL A 6 15.25 -30.01 -7.72
N PRO A 7 15.68 -31.13 -8.35
CA PRO A 7 15.31 -31.41 -9.72
C PRO A 7 13.80 -31.70 -9.80
N TRP A 8 13.13 -31.03 -10.73
CA TRP A 8 11.77 -31.35 -11.16
C TRP A 8 11.68 -32.84 -11.55
N ILE A 9 10.79 -33.57 -10.90
CA ILE A 9 10.49 -34.97 -11.24
C ILE A 9 9.68 -34.95 -12.56
N PRO A 10 10.19 -35.50 -13.68
CA PRO A 10 9.41 -35.61 -14.90
C PRO A 10 8.26 -36.62 -14.71
N PRO A 11 7.20 -36.57 -15.54
CA PRO A 11 6.22 -37.65 -15.55
C PRO A 11 6.92 -38.97 -15.85
N CYS A 12 6.69 -39.98 -15.01
CA CYS A 12 7.22 -41.34 -15.21
C CYS A 12 6.80 -41.85 -16.60
N ARG A 13 7.77 -42.09 -17.50
CA ARG A 13 7.55 -42.90 -18.70
C ARG A 13 7.81 -44.37 -18.34
N VAL A 14 6.87 -45.25 -18.66
CA VAL A 14 7.10 -46.69 -18.71
C VAL A 14 7.13 -47.08 -20.18
N TYR A 15 8.21 -47.75 -20.61
CA TYR A 15 8.33 -48.30 -21.96
C TYR A 15 7.70 -49.69 -22.01
N THR A 16 6.83 -49.93 -22.99
CA THR A 16 6.45 -51.27 -23.44
C THR A 16 6.60 -51.33 -24.96
N ASP A 17 7.21 -52.40 -25.44
CA ASP A 17 7.61 -52.57 -26.84
C ASP A 17 6.47 -52.33 -27.84
N ASN A 18 6.80 -51.53 -28.88
CA ASN A 18 6.03 -51.28 -30.11
C ASN A 18 4.69 -50.51 -29.99
N LYS A 19 4.73 -49.34 -29.35
CA LYS A 19 4.15 -48.03 -29.75
C LYS A 19 4.16 -47.14 -28.51
N GLU A 20 4.71 -45.93 -28.60
CA GLU A 20 4.71 -44.97 -27.49
C GLU A 20 3.27 -44.57 -27.12
N ILE A 21 2.69 -45.25 -26.12
CA ILE A 21 1.49 -44.76 -25.42
C ILE A 21 1.92 -44.49 -23.98
N ALA A 22 2.11 -43.21 -23.64
CA ALA A 22 2.36 -42.80 -22.26
C ALA A 22 1.06 -42.95 -21.44
N VAL A 23 0.70 -44.18 -21.07
CA VAL A 23 -0.40 -44.46 -20.13
C VAL A 23 0.17 -44.43 -18.72
N SER A 24 -0.20 -43.40 -17.96
CA SER A 24 0.24 -43.22 -16.58
C SER A 24 -0.48 -44.21 -15.65
N ARG A 25 0.06 -45.41 -15.46
CA ARG A 25 -0.18 -46.19 -14.23
C ARG A 25 0.60 -45.51 -13.10
N ARG A 26 -0.07 -44.81 -12.18
CA ARG A 26 0.61 -44.28 -10.99
C ARG A 26 -0.16 -44.54 -9.69
N ASN A 27 0.61 -45.01 -8.71
CA ASN A 27 0.35 -44.87 -7.28
C ASN A 27 -0.02 -43.42 -6.94
N ILE A 28 -0.99 -43.28 -6.04
CA ILE A 28 -1.58 -42.06 -5.44
C ILE A 28 -0.62 -40.86 -5.50
N CYS A 29 -0.70 -40.10 -6.59
CA CYS A 29 -0.11 -38.77 -6.70
C CYS A 29 -1.25 -37.76 -6.62
N ILE A 30 -1.06 -36.69 -5.85
CA ILE A 30 -2.02 -35.58 -5.75
C ILE A 30 -2.32 -35.06 -7.17
N GLY A 31 -3.60 -34.99 -7.55
CA GLY A 31 -4.01 -34.51 -8.86
C GLY A 31 -3.61 -33.05 -9.08
N SER A 32 -3.22 -32.69 -10.31
CA SER A 32 -2.86 -31.30 -10.68
C SER A 32 -3.98 -30.29 -10.38
N GLY A 33 -5.24 -30.76 -10.38
CA GLY A 33 -6.40 -29.99 -9.96
C GLY A 33 -6.32 -29.51 -8.52
N LEU A 34 -5.97 -30.40 -7.60
CA LEU A 34 -5.87 -30.09 -6.17
C LEU A 34 -4.70 -29.13 -5.88
N VAL A 35 -3.59 -29.25 -6.60
CA VAL A 35 -2.43 -28.35 -6.45
C VAL A 35 -2.80 -26.93 -6.85
N LEU A 36 -3.40 -26.74 -8.04
CA LEU A 36 -3.84 -25.42 -8.50
C LEU A 36 -4.91 -24.82 -7.58
N CYS A 37 -5.87 -25.65 -7.16
CA CYS A 37 -6.92 -25.20 -6.26
C CYS A 37 -6.35 -24.78 -4.89
N SER A 38 -5.33 -25.48 -4.37
CA SER A 38 -4.62 -25.08 -3.14
C SER A 38 -3.88 -23.75 -3.31
N LEU A 39 -3.21 -23.54 -4.44
CA LEU A 39 -2.56 -22.27 -4.77
C LEU A 39 -3.57 -21.10 -4.80
N TYR A 40 -4.74 -21.31 -5.37
CA TYR A 40 -5.80 -20.30 -5.39
C TYR A 40 -6.39 -20.01 -4.02
N VAL A 41 -6.48 -21.00 -3.12
CA VAL A 41 -6.85 -20.75 -1.72
C VAL A 41 -5.81 -19.85 -1.03
N VAL A 42 -4.52 -20.07 -1.29
CA VAL A 42 -3.46 -19.19 -0.79
C VAL A 42 -3.65 -17.78 -1.31
N PHE A 43 -3.79 -17.60 -2.63
CA PHE A 43 -4.02 -16.27 -3.23
C PHE A 43 -5.29 -15.60 -2.70
N ALA A 44 -6.41 -16.30 -2.62
CA ALA A 44 -7.65 -15.73 -2.12
C ALA A 44 -7.54 -15.33 -0.64
N SER A 45 -6.81 -16.11 0.16
CA SER A 45 -6.52 -15.79 1.56
C SER A 45 -5.62 -14.56 1.67
N THR A 46 -4.61 -14.44 0.80
CA THR A 46 -3.79 -13.23 0.68
C THR A 46 -4.66 -12.01 0.38
N VAL A 47 -5.53 -12.08 -0.63
CA VAL A 47 -6.46 -10.99 -0.97
C VAL A 47 -7.33 -10.60 0.23
N ALA A 48 -7.94 -11.56 0.92
CA ALA A 48 -8.78 -11.27 2.09
C ALA A 48 -7.99 -10.59 3.23
N LEU A 49 -6.81 -11.11 3.55
CA LEU A 49 -5.95 -10.59 4.64
C LEU A 49 -5.39 -9.19 4.32
N THR A 50 -4.91 -8.97 3.10
CA THR A 50 -4.39 -7.67 2.66
C THR A 50 -5.51 -6.64 2.60
N THR A 51 -6.69 -7.00 2.08
CA THR A 51 -7.85 -6.10 2.03
C THR A 51 -8.31 -5.72 3.43
N TYR A 52 -8.37 -6.67 4.36
CA TYR A 52 -8.69 -6.39 5.77
C TYR A 52 -7.68 -5.44 6.41
N THR A 53 -6.39 -5.68 6.18
CA THR A 53 -5.30 -4.86 6.72
C THR A 53 -5.34 -3.44 6.14
N LEU A 54 -5.50 -3.30 4.82
CA LEU A 54 -5.61 -2.01 4.16
C LEU A 54 -6.86 -1.24 4.57
N ASN A 55 -7.99 -1.93 4.76
CA ASN A 55 -9.21 -1.27 5.22
C ASN A 55 -9.07 -0.71 6.65
N SER A 56 -8.21 -1.27 7.50
CA SER A 56 -8.01 -0.75 8.86
C SER A 56 -7.38 0.66 8.88
N ILE A 57 -6.68 1.03 7.80
CA ILE A 57 -6.01 2.33 7.64
C ILE A 57 -6.68 3.22 6.57
N ALA A 58 -7.66 2.68 5.83
CA ALA A 58 -8.36 3.40 4.77
C ALA A 58 -9.37 4.38 5.38
N ASN A 59 -9.31 5.63 4.94
CA ASN A 59 -10.16 6.74 5.38
C ASN A 59 -10.11 7.01 6.89
N THR A 60 -9.08 6.52 7.59
CA THR A 60 -8.88 6.69 9.03
C THR A 60 -7.52 7.35 9.31
N PRO A 61 -7.45 8.34 10.23
CA PRO A 61 -6.17 8.86 10.69
C PRO A 61 -5.38 7.74 11.38
N THR A 62 -4.26 7.36 10.79
CA THR A 62 -3.40 6.29 11.27
C THR A 62 -2.08 6.91 11.72
N TYR A 63 -1.77 6.81 13.00
CA TYR A 63 -0.46 7.23 13.51
C TYR A 63 0.62 6.29 12.96
N ILE A 64 1.59 6.86 12.23
CA ILE A 64 2.63 6.06 11.56
C ILE A 64 3.96 6.06 12.31
N GLY A 65 4.10 6.94 13.30
CA GLY A 65 5.26 6.98 14.16
C GLY A 65 5.92 8.35 14.20
N LEU A 66 7.13 8.33 14.72
CA LEU A 66 7.99 9.48 14.86
C LEU A 66 8.93 9.56 13.65
N SER A 67 8.93 10.68 12.93
CA SER A 67 9.98 11.01 11.98
C SER A 67 11.05 11.80 12.70
N ILE A 68 12.30 11.39 12.57
CA ILE A 68 13.45 12.11 13.11
C ILE A 68 14.42 12.33 11.96
N GLU A 69 14.57 13.58 11.56
CA GLU A 69 15.62 13.99 10.64
C GLU A 69 16.78 14.53 11.48
N THR A 70 17.98 14.06 11.21
CA THR A 70 19.18 14.54 11.92
C THR A 70 20.24 14.96 10.91
N PHE A 71 21.28 15.64 11.38
CA PHE A 71 22.39 16.03 10.51
C PHE A 71 23.15 14.83 9.92
N THR A 72 23.05 13.63 10.53
CA THR A 72 23.83 12.44 10.12
C THR A 72 23.02 11.30 9.54
N SER A 73 21.74 11.17 9.90
CA SER A 73 20.82 10.13 9.43
C SER A 73 19.50 10.77 9.04
N ASP A 74 18.91 10.32 7.93
CA ASP A 74 17.69 10.87 7.35
C ASP A 74 17.83 12.40 7.23
N GLN A 75 18.66 12.81 6.26
CA GLN A 75 19.07 14.21 6.09
C GLN A 75 18.01 15.00 5.31
N PHE A 76 17.38 15.96 5.99
CA PHE A 76 16.48 16.92 5.33
C PHE A 76 17.26 18.14 4.82
N ASN A 77 17.36 18.27 3.49
CA ASN A 77 17.95 19.46 2.84
C ASN A 77 16.88 20.53 2.62
N ILE A 78 17.14 21.74 3.12
CA ILE A 78 16.25 22.87 2.89
C ILE A 78 16.35 23.29 1.42
N PRO A 79 15.23 23.37 0.69
CA PRO A 79 15.25 23.87 -0.68
C PRO A 79 15.62 25.35 -0.67
N VAL A 80 16.68 25.70 -1.41
CA VAL A 80 17.11 27.09 -1.61
C VAL A 80 16.84 27.48 -3.06
N MET A 81 15.88 28.38 -3.27
CA MET A 81 15.64 28.97 -4.60
C MET A 81 16.63 30.10 -4.85
N VAL A 82 16.63 31.09 -3.96
CA VAL A 82 17.56 32.22 -3.96
C VAL A 82 18.02 32.42 -2.52
N LEU A 83 19.32 32.57 -2.32
CA LEU A 83 19.88 32.77 -0.98
C LEU A 83 20.04 34.27 -0.71
N LEU A 84 19.33 34.77 0.28
CA LEU A 84 19.58 36.10 0.84
C LEU A 84 20.44 35.94 2.09
N GLN A 85 21.63 36.52 2.09
CA GLN A 85 22.52 36.60 3.24
C GLN A 85 23.02 38.03 3.36
N GLU A 86 22.90 38.63 4.55
CA GLU A 86 23.27 40.02 4.74
C GLU A 86 23.71 40.31 6.18
N ASN A 87 24.54 41.35 6.34
CA ASN A 87 24.99 41.85 7.63
C ASN A 87 24.54 43.30 7.81
N THR A 88 23.84 43.59 8.91
CA THR A 88 23.45 44.96 9.28
C THR A 88 23.89 45.27 10.71
N ALA A 89 23.83 46.53 11.11
CA ALA A 89 24.12 46.95 12.48
C ALA A 89 23.13 48.01 12.95
N PHE A 90 22.81 47.99 14.23
CA PHE A 90 21.92 48.97 14.85
C PHE A 90 22.35 49.25 16.30
N ASN A 91 21.92 50.40 16.82
CA ASN A 91 22.07 50.72 18.23
C ASN A 91 20.74 50.50 18.94
N GLN A 92 20.80 50.06 20.19
CA GLN A 92 19.59 49.85 20.97
C GLN A 92 18.87 51.18 21.22
N CYS A 93 17.59 51.23 20.87
CA CYS A 93 16.74 52.42 20.97
C CYS A 93 15.32 51.99 21.34
N HIS A 94 14.52 52.92 21.85
CA HIS A 94 13.09 52.67 22.00
C HIS A 94 12.46 52.33 20.65
N ILE A 95 11.76 51.20 20.62
CA ILE A 95 11.01 50.71 19.46
C ILE A 95 10.00 51.78 19.05
N LYS A 96 10.26 52.43 17.90
CA LYS A 96 9.33 53.35 17.25
C LYS A 96 8.87 52.70 15.96
N ILE A 97 7.72 52.05 16.00
CA ILE A 97 7.16 51.43 14.80
C ILE A 97 6.19 52.43 14.16
N SER A 98 6.50 52.79 12.92
CA SER A 98 5.73 53.78 12.14
C SER A 98 4.82 53.13 11.10
N ASP A 99 4.86 51.80 10.96
CA ASP A 99 4.25 51.07 9.85
C ASP A 99 3.44 49.88 10.37
N GLU A 100 2.12 50.03 10.32
CA GLU A 100 1.14 49.04 10.81
C GLU A 100 1.06 47.79 9.93
N THR A 101 1.81 47.71 8.82
CA THR A 101 1.78 46.55 7.91
C THR A 101 2.80 45.47 8.28
N LEU A 102 3.82 45.81 9.06
CA LEU A 102 4.95 44.91 9.33
C LEU A 102 4.55 43.68 10.16
N SER A 103 5.02 42.51 9.73
CA SER A 103 4.85 41.25 10.44
C SER A 103 6.05 40.33 10.22
N LEU A 104 6.38 39.50 11.22
CA LEU A 104 7.35 38.41 11.03
C LEU A 104 6.92 37.40 9.96
N GLY A 105 5.64 37.35 9.59
CA GLY A 105 5.17 36.56 8.45
C GLY A 105 5.88 36.92 7.15
N GLU A 106 6.30 38.18 6.98
CA GLU A 106 7.04 38.60 5.78
C GLU A 106 8.40 37.90 5.66
N LEU A 107 9.06 37.53 6.78
CA LEU A 107 10.29 36.72 6.75
C LEU A 107 10.02 35.27 6.37
N LEU A 108 8.85 34.73 6.75
CA LEU A 108 8.51 33.32 6.57
C LEU A 108 7.95 33.02 5.17
N TYR A 109 7.17 33.92 4.58
CA TYR A 109 6.40 33.65 3.36
C TYR A 109 6.94 34.27 2.07
N GLN A 110 8.04 35.04 2.14
CA GLN A 110 8.62 35.65 0.95
C GLN A 110 9.18 34.59 -0.01
N GLU A 111 8.82 34.69 -1.28
CA GLU A 111 9.38 33.88 -2.37
C GLU A 111 10.08 34.80 -3.38
N CYS A 112 11.22 34.36 -3.91
CA CYS A 112 11.93 35.05 -4.98
C CYS A 112 12.42 34.07 -6.05
N ALA A 113 12.26 34.46 -7.31
CA ALA A 113 12.72 33.68 -8.47
C ALA A 113 14.18 33.97 -8.85
N ASP A 114 14.70 35.15 -8.48
CA ASP A 114 16.04 35.62 -8.82
C ASP A 114 16.67 36.51 -7.72
N ASP A 115 17.97 36.81 -7.89
CA ASP A 115 18.74 37.65 -6.97
C ASP A 115 18.24 39.11 -6.96
N ALA A 116 17.60 39.58 -8.04
CA ALA A 116 17.06 40.93 -8.13
C ALA A 116 15.86 41.12 -7.19
N CYS A 117 14.97 40.13 -7.12
CA CYS A 117 13.89 40.08 -6.13
C CYS A 117 14.46 40.06 -4.70
N ALA A 118 15.47 39.24 -4.43
CA ALA A 118 16.10 39.16 -3.12
C ALA A 118 16.71 40.51 -2.69
N ALA A 119 17.39 41.20 -3.61
CA ALA A 119 17.97 42.52 -3.37
C ALA A 119 16.91 43.60 -3.06
N GLN A 120 15.72 43.54 -3.69
CA GLN A 120 14.62 44.46 -3.39
C GLN A 120 13.97 44.19 -2.04
N TYR A 121 13.94 42.92 -1.61
CA TYR A 121 13.39 42.50 -0.33
C TYR A 121 14.35 42.75 0.86
N MET A 122 15.66 42.78 0.61
CA MET A 122 16.71 42.94 1.62
C MET A 122 16.48 44.09 2.63
N PRO A 123 16.07 45.32 2.23
CA PRO A 123 15.82 46.40 3.19
C PRO A 123 14.71 46.08 4.19
N LEU A 124 13.67 45.35 3.76
CA LEU A 124 12.57 44.93 4.61
C LEU A 124 13.04 43.85 5.61
N ALA A 125 13.79 42.85 5.14
CA ALA A 125 14.39 41.83 6.00
C ALA A 125 15.30 42.44 7.07
N ASN A 126 16.19 43.37 6.68
CA ASN A 126 17.06 44.10 7.60
C ASN A 126 16.26 44.86 8.67
N LYS A 127 15.15 45.51 8.27
CA LYS A 127 14.27 46.24 9.18
C LYS A 127 13.59 45.31 10.18
N LEU A 128 13.05 44.17 9.72
CA LEU A 128 12.37 43.20 10.59
C LEU A 128 13.32 42.58 11.61
N TRP A 129 14.52 42.16 11.20
CA TRP A 129 15.51 41.64 12.14
C TRP A 129 16.05 42.72 13.10
N THR A 130 16.21 43.96 12.64
CA THR A 130 16.54 45.07 13.54
C THR A 130 15.48 45.27 14.63
N LEU A 131 14.20 45.20 14.27
CA LEU A 131 13.10 45.30 15.23
C LEU A 131 13.06 44.12 16.22
N VAL A 132 13.38 42.91 15.77
CA VAL A 132 13.54 41.74 16.66
C VAL A 132 14.70 41.97 17.65
N GLY A 133 15.84 42.47 17.20
CA GLY A 133 16.95 42.80 18.09
C GLY A 133 16.63 43.93 19.08
N GLN A 134 15.89 44.96 18.64
CA GLN A 134 15.41 46.01 19.53
C GLN A 134 14.41 45.51 20.58
N ALA A 135 13.66 44.45 20.27
CA ALA A 135 12.77 43.78 21.22
C ALA A 135 13.50 43.15 22.41
N PHE A 136 14.83 42.96 22.35
CA PHE A 136 15.56 42.52 23.53
C PHE A 136 15.45 43.51 24.69
N ALA A 137 15.26 44.81 24.44
CA ALA A 137 15.12 45.82 25.51
C ALA A 137 13.82 45.70 26.32
N ILE A 138 12.79 44.98 25.83
CA ILE A 138 11.52 44.81 26.56
C ILE A 138 11.49 43.53 27.42
N ILE A 139 12.58 42.74 27.44
CA ILE A 139 12.65 41.49 28.19
C ILE A 139 13.30 41.76 29.56
N ASP A 140 12.53 41.71 30.65
CA ASP A 140 13.02 42.07 31.99
C ASP A 140 14.23 41.23 32.47
N LYS A 141 14.22 39.92 32.20
CA LYS A 141 15.26 38.97 32.62
C LYS A 141 15.96 38.31 31.43
N PHE A 142 16.55 39.13 30.57
CA PHE A 142 17.31 38.63 29.45
C PHE A 142 18.68 38.10 29.90
N ASP A 143 19.04 36.88 29.46
CA ASP A 143 20.28 36.22 29.88
C ASP A 143 21.52 37.08 29.57
N GLN A 144 21.49 37.79 28.44
CA GLN A 144 22.59 38.61 27.95
C GLN A 144 22.24 40.11 27.98
N THR A 145 22.13 40.67 29.19
CA THR A 145 21.70 42.07 29.42
C THR A 145 22.51 43.13 28.66
N ILE A 146 23.74 42.82 28.23
CA ILE A 146 24.56 43.73 27.39
C ILE A 146 23.88 44.09 26.06
N PHE A 147 23.06 43.19 25.49
CA PHE A 147 22.29 43.44 24.27
C PHE A 147 21.10 44.39 24.48
N GLN A 148 20.86 44.83 25.72
CA GLN A 148 19.79 45.79 26.06
C GLN A 148 20.33 47.22 26.26
N LEU A 149 21.66 47.41 26.23
CA LEU A 149 22.29 48.69 26.50
C LEU A 149 22.25 49.63 25.27
N HIS A 150 21.78 50.86 25.48
CA HIS A 150 21.62 51.88 24.43
C HIS A 150 22.92 52.32 23.73
N ASN A 151 24.06 52.14 24.40
CA ASN A 151 25.37 52.55 23.88
C ASN A 151 26.12 51.43 23.16
N GLN A 152 25.54 50.24 23.03
CA GLN A 152 26.16 49.12 22.32
C GLN A 152 25.65 49.06 20.89
N THR A 153 26.58 48.87 19.95
CA THR A 153 26.26 48.56 18.56
C THR A 153 26.12 47.05 18.41
N ILE A 154 24.93 46.61 18.02
CA ILE A 154 24.60 45.21 17.81
C ILE A 154 24.64 44.96 16.31
N HIS A 155 25.42 43.98 15.92
CA HIS A 155 25.51 43.50 14.55
C HIS A 155 24.56 42.32 14.36
N VAL A 156 23.91 42.25 13.20
CA VAL A 156 22.99 41.19 12.81
C VAL A 156 23.50 40.57 11.54
N GLN A 157 23.82 39.29 11.58
CA GLN A 157 23.98 38.45 10.40
C GLN A 157 22.68 37.70 10.21
N HIS A 158 22.11 37.67 9.02
CA HIS A 158 20.90 36.87 8.77
C HIS A 158 20.92 36.22 7.40
N ILE A 159 20.14 35.15 7.30
CA ILE A 159 20.03 34.32 6.11
C ILE A 159 18.56 33.92 5.87
N ASN A 160 18.18 33.81 4.60
CA ASN A 160 16.86 33.40 4.17
C ASN A 160 16.94 32.65 2.81
N ASN A 161 16.25 31.52 2.69
CA ASN A 161 16.24 30.67 1.49
C ASN A 161 15.17 31.05 0.43
N LEU A 162 14.32 32.03 0.73
CA LEU A 162 13.34 32.66 -0.18
C LEU A 162 12.52 31.69 -1.05
N SER A 163 12.04 30.60 -0.44
CA SER A 163 11.29 29.52 -1.08
C SER A 163 9.78 29.55 -0.78
N GLY A 164 9.24 30.65 -0.25
CA GLY A 164 7.82 30.78 0.14
C GLY A 164 7.45 30.12 1.48
N TRP A 165 8.27 29.20 1.99
CA TRP A 165 8.21 28.68 3.36
C TRP A 165 9.60 28.65 4.00
N ASN A 166 10.05 29.85 4.33
CA ASN A 166 11.44 30.14 4.59
C ASN A 166 11.95 29.56 5.92
N LYS A 167 13.27 29.52 6.04
CA LYS A 167 14.03 29.19 7.24
C LYS A 167 14.87 30.40 7.63
N ALA A 168 14.18 31.52 7.84
CA ALA A 168 14.80 32.78 8.21
C ALA A 168 15.46 32.65 9.59
N THR A 169 16.78 32.80 9.63
CA THR A 169 17.59 32.78 10.85
C THR A 169 18.49 34.00 10.92
N ALA A 170 18.83 34.41 12.14
CA ALA A 170 19.74 35.52 12.40
C ALA A 170 20.65 35.21 13.59
N GLN A 171 21.87 35.76 13.57
CA GLN A 171 22.76 35.88 14.71
C GLN A 171 22.98 37.36 15.04
N TYR A 172 22.72 37.73 16.29
CA TYR A 172 23.03 39.02 16.87
C TYR A 172 24.31 38.91 17.67
N TYR A 173 25.29 39.76 17.42
CA TYR A 173 26.55 39.76 18.14
C TYR A 173 27.05 41.19 18.40
N ILE A 174 27.96 41.31 19.36
CA ILE A 174 28.68 42.54 19.69
C ILE A 174 30.16 42.24 19.48
N GLU A 175 30.89 43.10 18.78
CA GLU A 175 32.31 42.89 18.52
C GLU A 175 33.10 42.73 19.83
N GLY A 176 33.93 41.69 19.90
CA GLY A 176 34.72 41.37 21.08
C GLY A 176 33.95 40.71 22.23
N TYR A 177 32.64 40.48 22.10
CA TYR A 177 31.85 39.71 23.06
C TYR A 177 31.78 38.24 22.68
N ASN A 178 31.86 37.35 23.67
CA ASN A 178 31.96 35.90 23.46
C ASN A 178 30.60 35.20 23.28
N MET A 179 29.50 35.91 23.51
CA MET A 179 28.15 35.39 23.35
C MET A 179 27.43 36.11 22.21
N ALA A 180 26.54 35.38 21.56
CA ALA A 180 25.63 35.87 20.53
C ALA A 180 24.21 35.39 20.85
N ILE A 181 23.22 36.02 20.22
CA ILE A 181 21.83 35.55 20.25
C ILE A 181 21.50 35.01 18.87
N THR A 182 21.05 33.76 18.77
CA THR A 182 20.51 33.23 17.53
C THR A 182 19.00 33.27 17.56
N CYS A 183 18.37 33.68 16.47
CA CYS A 183 16.93 33.72 16.32
C CYS A 183 16.49 32.96 15.07
N MET A 184 15.34 32.29 15.14
CA MET A 184 14.66 31.70 13.99
C MET A 184 13.18 32.08 14.00
N VAL A 185 12.64 32.46 12.84
CA VAL A 185 11.21 32.73 12.71
C VAL A 185 10.45 31.44 12.40
N ARG A 186 9.40 31.17 13.18
CA ARG A 186 8.52 30.01 13.00
C ARG A 186 7.08 30.38 13.25
N ARG A 187 6.18 29.77 12.47
CA ARG A 187 4.75 29.87 12.70
C ARG A 187 4.36 29.00 13.88
N ALA A 188 3.61 29.55 14.83
CA ALA A 188 3.12 28.81 15.99
C ALA A 188 1.68 29.22 16.32
N SER A 189 0.97 28.31 16.98
CA SER A 189 -0.32 28.63 17.59
C SER A 189 -0.12 28.79 19.08
N PHE A 190 -0.58 29.89 19.66
CA PHE A 190 -0.47 30.12 21.09
C PHE A 190 -1.82 30.55 21.68
N HIS A 191 -2.02 30.16 22.92
CA HIS A 191 -3.23 30.41 23.69
C HIS A 191 -2.85 31.15 24.97
N VAL A 192 -3.48 32.31 25.17
CA VAL A 192 -3.31 33.13 26.37
C VAL A 192 -4.30 32.64 27.42
N GLU A 193 -3.82 32.33 28.62
CA GLU A 193 -4.66 31.85 29.70
C GLU A 193 -5.79 32.87 30.00
N GLY A 194 -7.04 32.41 29.97
CA GLY A 194 -8.22 33.25 30.18
C GLY A 194 -8.82 33.90 28.92
N ARG A 195 -8.30 33.62 27.72
CA ARG A 195 -8.97 33.93 26.44
C ARG A 195 -9.49 32.65 25.80
N ASP A 196 -10.67 32.67 25.16
CA ASP A 196 -11.23 31.45 24.56
C ASP A 196 -10.57 31.06 23.22
N GLU A 197 -9.95 32.01 22.51
CA GLU A 197 -9.40 31.78 21.17
C GLU A 197 -7.88 31.61 21.16
N SER A 198 -7.40 30.64 20.37
CA SER A 198 -5.96 30.50 20.07
C SER A 198 -5.58 31.45 18.94
N THR A 199 -4.46 32.14 19.07
CA THR A 199 -3.88 32.98 18.02
C THR A 199 -2.87 32.18 17.21
N VAL A 200 -2.84 32.39 15.89
CA VAL A 200 -1.85 31.81 14.98
C VAL A 200 -1.05 32.96 14.40
N ASP A 201 0.26 32.98 14.65
CA ASP A 201 1.15 34.03 14.14
C ASP A 201 2.58 33.50 13.90
N SER A 202 3.42 34.32 13.27
CA SER A 202 4.86 34.06 13.13
C SER A 202 5.60 34.70 14.31
N LEU A 203 6.41 33.89 15.00
CA LEU A 203 7.16 34.28 16.18
C LEU A 203 8.66 34.12 15.91
N ALA A 204 9.47 35.05 16.42
CA ALA A 204 10.91 34.90 16.45
C ALA A 204 11.29 34.22 17.77
N PHE A 205 11.96 33.08 17.67
CA PHE A 205 12.47 32.34 18.82
C PHE A 205 13.96 32.59 18.93
N CYS A 206 14.37 33.25 20.02
CA CYS A 206 15.73 33.71 20.24
C CYS A 206 16.37 33.02 21.45
N SER A 207 17.61 32.58 21.32
CA SER A 207 18.36 31.88 22.36
C SER A 207 19.81 32.35 22.39
N GLU A 208 20.42 32.35 23.56
CA GLU A 208 21.86 32.59 23.66
C GLU A 208 22.66 31.42 23.06
N ARG A 209 23.79 31.75 22.45
CA ARG A 209 24.79 30.81 21.96
C ARG A 209 26.18 31.41 22.09
N VAL A 210 27.19 30.57 22.01
CA VAL A 210 28.57 31.06 21.85
C VAL A 210 28.68 31.76 20.49
N TYR A 211 29.34 32.92 20.49
CA TYR A 211 29.61 33.66 19.26
C TYR A 211 30.42 32.80 18.30
N ASP A 212 30.00 32.80 17.03
CA ASP A 212 30.67 32.08 15.96
C ASP A 212 30.92 33.05 14.80
N PRO A 213 32.19 33.37 14.51
CA PRO A 213 32.53 34.29 13.43
C PRO A 213 32.24 33.72 12.03
N ASN A 214 32.08 32.39 11.92
CA ASN A 214 31.78 31.71 10.66
C ASN A 214 30.30 31.31 10.57
N TRP A 215 29.44 31.93 11.40
CA TRP A 215 28.02 31.66 11.41
C TRP A 215 27.38 31.95 10.05
N MET A 216 26.50 31.05 9.63
CA MET A 216 25.66 31.26 8.45
C MET A 216 24.18 31.07 8.76
N CYS A 217 23.79 29.92 9.27
CA CYS A 217 22.38 29.60 9.52
C CYS A 217 22.12 28.86 10.84
N GLU A 218 23.19 28.54 11.56
CA GLU A 218 23.18 27.61 12.67
C GLU A 218 22.35 28.16 13.83
N ASN A 219 21.46 27.37 14.39
CA ASN A 219 20.65 27.76 15.54
C ASN A 219 20.51 26.64 16.57
N GLU A 220 21.41 25.65 16.52
CA GLU A 220 21.53 24.61 17.53
C GLU A 220 22.06 25.23 18.84
N VAL A 221 21.31 25.02 19.93
CA VAL A 221 21.65 25.48 21.28
C VAL A 221 21.34 24.37 22.28
N GLY A 222 21.97 24.44 23.47
CA GLY A 222 21.74 23.46 24.53
C GLY A 222 20.28 23.38 24.97
N LYS A 223 19.81 22.19 25.34
CA LYS A 223 18.41 21.95 25.74
C LYS A 223 17.95 22.79 26.95
N ASP A 224 18.86 23.14 27.85
CA ASP A 224 18.60 23.92 29.06
C ASP A 224 18.69 25.44 28.87
N VAL A 225 18.99 25.91 27.64
CA VAL A 225 19.11 27.32 27.31
C VAL A 225 17.72 27.96 27.26
N ASN A 226 17.59 29.20 27.75
CA ASN A 226 16.33 29.93 27.65
C ASN A 226 16.06 30.32 26.19
N THR A 227 14.82 30.13 25.76
CA THR A 227 14.32 30.52 24.44
C THR A 227 13.21 31.53 24.63
N TYR A 228 13.45 32.74 24.14
CA TYR A 228 12.55 33.88 24.20
C TYR A 228 11.71 33.92 22.92
N ALA A 229 10.40 34.05 23.05
CA ALA A 229 9.50 34.23 21.91
C ALA A 229 9.10 35.71 21.78
N ILE A 230 9.16 36.22 20.56
CA ILE A 230 8.85 37.61 20.23
C ILE A 230 7.85 37.61 19.08
N GLN A 231 6.73 38.31 19.26
CA GLN A 231 5.72 38.50 18.22
C GLN A 231 5.91 39.87 17.58
N MET A 232 5.76 39.93 16.26
CA MET A 232 5.55 41.20 15.55
C MET A 232 4.35 41.06 14.64
N SER A 233 3.28 41.78 14.96
CA SER A 233 2.02 41.72 14.24
C SER A 233 1.46 43.11 14.08
N LYS A 234 1.16 43.50 12.83
CA LYS A 234 0.63 44.81 12.48
C LYS A 234 1.47 45.98 13.01
N GLY A 235 2.80 45.84 12.93
CA GLY A 235 3.72 46.82 13.47
C GLY A 235 3.71 46.96 15.00
N ASN A 236 3.14 46.01 15.76
CA ASN A 236 3.30 45.95 17.20
C ASN A 236 4.25 44.81 17.57
N VAL A 237 5.29 45.12 18.37
CA VAL A 237 6.23 44.13 18.90
C VAL A 237 5.82 43.81 20.34
N SER A 238 5.62 42.52 20.61
CA SER A 238 5.20 42.03 21.92
C SER A 238 6.14 40.91 22.39
N TYR A 239 6.50 40.93 23.67
CA TYR A 239 7.23 39.83 24.29
C TYR A 239 6.27 38.74 24.76
N ILE A 240 6.36 37.59 24.11
CA ILE A 240 5.44 36.47 24.30
C ILE A 240 5.80 35.67 25.56
N GLY A 241 7.09 35.58 25.88
CA GLY A 241 7.59 34.96 27.11
C GLY A 241 8.89 34.18 26.89
N VAL A 242 9.29 33.44 27.92
CA VAL A 242 10.47 32.58 27.93
C VAL A 242 10.12 31.14 28.32
N THR A 243 10.85 30.18 27.76
CA THR A 243 10.82 28.78 28.16
C THR A 243 12.19 28.11 27.93
N LYS A 244 12.39 26.87 28.38
CA LYS A 244 13.61 26.11 28.09
C LYS A 244 13.59 25.57 26.66
N ARG A 245 14.74 25.50 25.98
CA ARG A 245 14.82 25.02 24.60
C ARG A 245 14.21 23.63 24.42
N SER A 246 14.34 22.74 25.40
CA SER A 246 13.72 21.42 25.44
C SER A 246 12.18 21.40 25.28
N GLU A 247 11.50 22.51 25.56
CA GLU A 247 10.04 22.62 25.41
C GLU A 247 9.63 22.85 23.95
N VAL A 248 10.53 23.34 23.09
CA VAL A 248 10.23 23.73 21.70
C VAL A 248 11.08 23.02 20.64
N TYR A 249 12.12 22.29 21.05
CA TYR A 249 13.05 21.57 20.18
C TYR A 249 13.06 20.07 20.50
N MET A 250 12.95 19.22 19.47
CA MET A 250 12.89 17.74 19.61
C MET A 250 11.82 17.33 20.63
N ASN A 251 10.62 17.89 20.46
CA ASN A 251 9.47 17.67 21.32
C ASN A 251 8.15 17.81 20.54
N PRO A 252 7.94 16.95 19.51
CA PRO A 252 6.83 17.09 18.59
C PRO A 252 5.49 16.82 19.28
N GLY A 253 4.50 17.66 18.98
CA GLY A 253 3.16 17.54 19.56
C GLY A 253 3.03 18.01 21.02
N ALA A 254 4.12 18.40 21.68
CA ALA A 254 4.07 18.98 23.02
C ALA A 254 3.53 20.41 23.00
N ILE A 255 2.97 20.81 24.15
CA ILE A 255 2.52 22.18 24.40
C ILE A 255 3.57 22.84 25.29
N ALA A 256 4.38 23.71 24.68
CA ALA A 256 5.39 24.49 25.38
C ALA A 256 4.71 25.56 26.23
N LYS A 257 5.11 25.66 27.50
CA LYS A 257 4.64 26.73 28.38
C LYS A 257 5.64 27.88 28.39
N PHE A 258 5.17 29.06 28.02
CA PHE A 258 5.94 30.30 28.09
C PHE A 258 5.43 31.14 29.24
N THR A 259 6.36 31.74 29.98
CA THR A 259 6.10 32.56 31.16
C THR A 259 6.79 33.91 31.05
N GLU A 260 6.46 34.83 31.95
CA GLU A 260 7.09 36.16 32.07
C GLU A 260 6.85 37.11 30.87
N GLY A 261 5.98 36.75 29.93
CA GLY A 261 5.60 37.62 28.80
C GLY A 261 4.52 38.66 29.13
N ASP A 262 4.29 39.60 28.21
CA ASP A 262 3.36 40.72 28.35
C ASP A 262 1.91 40.28 28.58
N TYR A 263 1.56 39.09 28.08
CA TYR A 263 0.22 38.52 28.15
C TYR A 263 0.02 37.53 29.31
N GLY A 264 1.02 37.38 30.20
CA GLY A 264 1.01 36.37 31.25
C GLY A 264 1.41 34.97 30.75
N PRO A 265 1.08 33.90 31.49
CA PRO A 265 1.36 32.54 31.05
C PRO A 265 0.61 32.21 29.76
N ILE A 266 1.33 31.60 28.81
CA ILE A 266 0.74 31.14 27.56
C ILE A 266 1.14 29.71 27.27
N SER A 267 0.29 29.04 26.51
CA SER A 267 0.54 27.70 25.98
C SER A 267 0.77 27.79 24.48
N LEU A 268 1.93 27.35 24.01
CA LEU A 268 2.34 27.38 22.61
C LEU A 268 2.39 25.96 22.05
N LYS A 269 1.82 25.77 20.86
CA LYS A 269 1.82 24.50 20.13
C LYS A 269 2.29 24.72 18.69
N THR A 270 2.89 23.67 18.13
CA THR A 270 3.19 23.63 16.70
C THR A 270 1.90 23.63 15.87
N ILE A 271 1.97 24.17 14.66
CA ILE A 271 0.90 24.07 13.68
C ILE A 271 1.24 22.88 12.79
N PRO A 272 0.41 21.82 12.77
CA PRO A 272 0.66 20.66 11.94
C PRO A 272 0.77 21.07 10.48
N THR A 273 1.85 20.67 9.81
CA THR A 273 1.93 20.76 8.36
C THR A 273 1.19 19.58 7.76
N ILE A 274 0.47 19.83 6.67
CA ILE A 274 -0.24 18.80 5.93
C ILE A 274 0.42 18.67 4.57
N ASP A 275 1.15 17.59 4.37
CA ASP A 275 1.72 17.25 3.07
C ASP A 275 0.72 16.38 2.32
N GLU A 276 0.29 16.85 1.16
CA GLU A 276 -0.69 16.19 0.30
C GLU A 276 0.00 15.47 -0.84
N TYR A 277 -0.44 14.25 -1.13
CA TYR A 277 0.05 13.44 -2.24
C TYR A 277 -1.13 13.03 -3.14
N GLU A 278 -0.94 13.12 -4.45
CA GLU A 278 -1.91 12.71 -5.48
C GLU A 278 -3.28 13.37 -5.28
N HIS A 279 -3.30 14.71 -5.16
CA HIS A 279 -4.52 15.52 -5.03
C HIS A 279 -5.43 15.12 -3.85
N GLY A 280 -4.82 14.74 -2.72
CA GLY A 280 -5.53 14.46 -1.48
C GLY A 280 -5.90 12.99 -1.30
N ASN A 281 -5.42 12.12 -2.18
CA ASN A 281 -5.48 10.67 -2.01
C ASN A 281 -4.73 10.24 -0.75
N LEU A 282 -3.58 10.86 -0.47
CA LEU A 282 -2.83 10.61 0.75
C LEU A 282 -2.43 11.93 1.39
N GLN A 283 -2.62 12.05 2.70
CA GLN A 283 -2.19 13.19 3.50
C GLN A 283 -1.28 12.71 4.62
N ALA A 284 -0.08 13.26 4.71
CA ALA A 284 0.81 13.11 5.85
C ALA A 284 0.71 14.38 6.70
N ILE A 285 0.17 14.22 7.90
CA ILE A 285 -0.02 15.32 8.85
C ILE A 285 1.04 15.17 9.93
N ALA A 286 1.88 16.18 10.10
CA ALA A 286 2.96 16.14 11.07
C ALA A 286 2.97 17.44 11.90
N PRO A 287 2.61 17.39 13.19
CA PRO A 287 3.13 18.32 14.19
C PRO A 287 4.65 18.14 14.32
N TRP A 288 5.39 18.85 13.48
CA TRP A 288 6.83 19.00 13.62
C TRP A 288 7.18 19.85 14.84
N ASP A 289 8.45 19.80 15.26
CA ASP A 289 8.97 20.73 16.26
C ASP A 289 8.59 22.18 15.97
N VAL A 290 8.32 22.92 17.03
CA VAL A 290 8.11 24.36 16.96
C VAL A 290 9.38 24.99 16.38
N LEU A 291 10.54 24.60 16.90
CA LEU A 291 11.82 25.24 16.65
C LEU A 291 12.93 24.23 16.31
N PRO A 292 13.11 23.87 15.03
CA PRO A 292 14.15 22.95 14.59
C PRO A 292 15.56 23.56 14.68
N ALA A 293 16.59 22.72 14.54
CA ALA A 293 17.99 23.14 14.45
C ALA A 293 18.50 23.04 13.01
N GLY A 294 19.21 24.05 12.52
CA GLY A 294 19.84 24.09 11.20
C GLY A 294 21.36 24.03 11.29
N ASP A 295 21.98 23.43 10.28
CA ASP A 295 23.43 23.40 10.07
C ASP A 295 23.72 23.69 8.60
N CYS A 296 24.58 24.69 8.33
CA CYS A 296 25.02 25.06 6.99
C CYS A 296 26.53 24.93 6.81
N SER A 297 27.25 24.29 7.74
CA SER A 297 28.71 24.11 7.65
C SER A 297 29.19 23.43 6.36
N THR A 298 28.30 22.68 5.70
CA THR A 298 28.57 21.97 4.44
C THR A 298 27.80 22.54 3.23
N TYR A 299 27.18 23.70 3.37
CA TYR A 299 26.39 24.31 2.30
C TYR A 299 27.26 24.68 1.09
N ASN A 300 26.79 24.30 -0.10
CA ASN A 300 27.44 24.59 -1.36
C ASN A 300 26.59 25.56 -2.19
N HIS A 301 27.12 26.75 -2.47
CA HIS A 301 26.43 27.82 -3.20
C HIS A 301 26.14 27.47 -4.67
N GLU A 302 26.94 26.59 -5.31
CA GLU A 302 26.74 26.18 -6.70
C GLU A 302 25.59 25.18 -6.82
N THR A 303 25.57 24.18 -5.94
CA THR A 303 24.54 23.12 -5.96
C THR A 303 23.28 23.49 -5.19
N LYS A 304 23.35 24.51 -4.32
CA LYS A 304 22.30 24.93 -3.38
C LYS A 304 21.87 23.85 -2.39
N LEU A 305 22.75 22.90 -2.10
CA LEU A 305 22.53 21.78 -1.17
C LEU A 305 23.45 21.90 0.05
N GLY A 306 23.14 21.20 1.14
CA GLY A 306 23.97 21.17 2.35
C GLY A 306 23.50 22.10 3.48
N TRP A 307 22.35 22.76 3.33
CA TRP A 307 21.62 23.37 4.45
C TRP A 307 20.73 22.28 5.05
N LEU A 308 21.21 21.65 6.12
CA LEU A 308 20.54 20.56 6.78
C LEU A 308 19.66 21.07 7.90
N LEU A 309 18.51 20.42 8.09
CA LEU A 309 17.61 20.65 9.20
C LEU A 309 17.50 19.38 10.05
N GLN A 310 17.65 19.57 11.35
CA GLN A 310 17.37 18.57 12.37
C GLN A 310 16.01 18.88 13.00
N ILE A 311 15.08 17.95 12.85
CA ILE A 311 13.67 18.13 13.25
C ILE A 311 13.03 16.79 13.60
N GLU A 312 12.10 16.83 14.54
CA GLU A 312 11.28 15.71 14.95
C GLU A 312 9.80 15.99 14.67
N GLY A 313 9.04 14.97 14.26
CA GLY A 313 7.63 15.12 13.94
C GLY A 313 6.83 13.85 14.16
N GLN A 314 5.67 13.97 14.81
CA GLN A 314 4.73 12.86 14.97
C GLN A 314 3.84 12.77 13.74
N VAL A 315 4.07 11.80 12.86
CA VAL A 315 3.37 11.74 11.57
C VAL A 315 2.10 10.90 11.70
N THR A 316 1.00 11.43 11.19
CA THR A 316 -0.29 10.78 11.03
C THR A 316 -0.64 10.72 9.56
N LEU A 317 -0.89 9.52 9.05
CA LEU A 317 -1.28 9.28 7.68
C LEU A 317 -2.81 9.24 7.57
N ILE A 318 -3.35 9.91 6.57
CA ILE A 318 -4.72 9.71 6.11
C ILE A 318 -4.64 9.27 4.66
N TRP A 319 -4.98 8.01 4.40
CA TRP A 319 -5.08 7.47 3.05
C TRP A 319 -6.55 7.35 2.66
N LYS A 320 -6.99 8.13 1.68
CA LYS A 320 -8.34 8.07 1.14
C LYS A 320 -8.42 6.96 0.10
N CYS A 321 -9.36 6.06 0.29
CA CYS A 321 -9.60 4.97 -0.63
C CYS A 321 -11.11 4.75 -0.74
N ASP A 322 -11.65 4.99 -1.93
CA ASP A 322 -13.09 4.88 -2.18
C ASP A 322 -13.56 3.42 -2.31
N PHE A 323 -12.63 2.49 -2.54
CA PHE A 323 -12.95 1.09 -2.82
C PHE A 323 -12.13 0.09 -1.99
N PRO A 324 -12.27 0.08 -0.64
CA PRO A 324 -11.80 -1.06 0.12
C PRO A 324 -12.65 -2.27 -0.27
N MET A 325 -12.11 -3.14 -1.11
CA MET A 325 -12.80 -4.26 -1.75
C MET A 325 -13.24 -5.37 -0.77
N ILE A 326 -13.55 -5.07 0.50
CA ILE A 326 -13.77 -6.08 1.56
C ILE A 326 -14.86 -7.05 1.16
N THR A 327 -16.07 -6.58 0.84
CA THR A 327 -17.20 -7.45 0.51
C THR A 327 -16.84 -8.37 -0.67
N ASN A 328 -16.21 -7.82 -1.70
CA ASN A 328 -15.78 -8.57 -2.88
C ASN A 328 -14.68 -9.58 -2.55
N SER A 329 -13.72 -9.23 -1.68
CA SER A 329 -12.64 -10.11 -1.23
C SER A 329 -13.16 -11.28 -0.39
N ILE A 330 -14.13 -11.04 0.50
CA ILE A 330 -14.77 -12.07 1.33
C ILE A 330 -15.59 -13.00 0.44
N VAL A 331 -16.38 -12.46 -0.50
CA VAL A 331 -17.16 -13.26 -1.44
C VAL A 331 -16.23 -14.13 -2.30
N LEU A 332 -15.15 -13.56 -2.83
CA LEU A 332 -14.15 -14.32 -3.59
C LEU A 332 -13.53 -15.44 -2.75
N TRP A 333 -13.14 -15.15 -1.51
CA TRP A 333 -12.57 -16.12 -0.59
C TRP A 333 -13.55 -17.26 -0.27
N CYS A 334 -14.81 -16.93 0.06
CA CYS A 334 -15.85 -17.92 0.34
C CYS A 334 -16.10 -18.82 -0.87
N ILE A 335 -16.18 -18.28 -2.08
CA ILE A 335 -16.37 -19.08 -3.30
C ILE A 335 -15.15 -19.98 -3.56
N VAL A 336 -13.94 -19.43 -3.48
CA VAL A 336 -12.70 -20.20 -3.69
C VAL A 336 -12.55 -21.32 -2.65
N PHE A 337 -12.81 -21.02 -1.38
CA PHE A 337 -12.76 -21.99 -0.29
C PHE A 337 -13.81 -23.11 -0.46
N TYR A 338 -15.04 -22.74 -0.83
CA TYR A 338 -16.10 -23.69 -1.16
C TYR A 338 -15.70 -24.63 -2.30
N LEU A 339 -15.20 -24.08 -3.41
CA LEU A 339 -14.80 -24.87 -4.58
C LEU A 339 -13.57 -25.74 -4.30
N ALA A 340 -12.62 -25.26 -3.49
CA ALA A 340 -11.49 -26.07 -3.03
C ALA A 340 -11.94 -27.21 -2.11
N THR A 341 -12.96 -26.98 -1.28
CA THR A 341 -13.57 -28.02 -0.44
C THR A 341 -14.24 -29.09 -1.30
N ILE A 342 -14.98 -28.69 -2.35
CA ILE A 342 -15.52 -29.61 -3.35
C ILE A 342 -14.40 -30.40 -4.03
N GLN A 343 -13.34 -29.73 -4.49
CA GLN A 343 -12.21 -30.39 -5.15
C GLN A 343 -11.60 -31.45 -4.23
N ARG A 344 -11.40 -31.11 -2.96
CA ARG A 344 -10.77 -31.99 -1.98
C ARG A 344 -11.62 -33.22 -1.65
N ILE A 345 -12.94 -33.06 -1.53
CA ILE A 345 -13.83 -34.12 -1.07
C ILE A 345 -14.26 -35.03 -2.23
N PHE A 346 -14.68 -34.45 -3.35
CA PHE A 346 -15.30 -35.19 -4.45
C PHE A 346 -14.37 -35.44 -5.64
N LEU A 347 -13.31 -34.65 -5.80
CA LEU A 347 -12.38 -34.74 -6.94
C LEU A 347 -10.90 -34.75 -6.51
N PRO A 348 -10.50 -35.51 -5.47
CA PRO A 348 -9.13 -35.45 -4.93
C PRO A 348 -8.06 -35.88 -5.93
N ASN A 349 -8.41 -36.78 -6.85
CA ASN A 349 -7.50 -37.36 -7.84
C ASN A 349 -7.66 -36.72 -9.24
N SER A 350 -8.59 -35.78 -9.41
CA SER A 350 -8.88 -35.21 -10.72
C SER A 350 -7.73 -34.33 -11.22
N GLY A 351 -7.45 -34.44 -12.52
CA GLY A 351 -6.52 -33.57 -13.22
C GLY A 351 -7.02 -32.13 -13.33
N PHE A 352 -8.33 -31.90 -13.17
CA PHE A 352 -9.01 -30.61 -13.35
C PHE A 352 -9.18 -29.86 -12.03
N CYS A 353 -9.00 -28.54 -12.04
CA CYS A 353 -9.36 -27.67 -10.90
C CYS A 353 -10.76 -27.08 -11.12
N THR A 354 -11.62 -27.18 -10.12
CA THR A 354 -12.99 -26.66 -10.12
C THR A 354 -13.07 -25.14 -10.23
N ILE A 355 -12.10 -24.41 -9.68
CA ILE A 355 -12.15 -22.95 -9.54
C ILE A 355 -12.16 -22.21 -10.90
N PRO A 356 -11.18 -22.39 -11.82
CA PRO A 356 -11.22 -21.74 -13.13
C PRO A 356 -12.51 -22.05 -13.90
N VAL A 357 -12.97 -23.30 -13.86
CA VAL A 357 -14.14 -23.76 -14.62
C VAL A 357 -15.41 -23.12 -14.10
N TYR A 358 -15.60 -23.05 -12.78
CA TYR A 358 -16.74 -22.39 -12.17
C TYR A 358 -16.71 -20.87 -12.40
N MET A 359 -15.57 -20.24 -12.12
CA MET A 359 -15.42 -18.78 -12.23
C MET A 359 -15.50 -18.29 -13.68
N SER A 360 -15.11 -19.11 -14.67
CA SER A 360 -15.24 -18.76 -16.10
C SER A 360 -16.69 -18.57 -16.57
N LYS A 361 -17.65 -19.11 -15.81
CA LYS A 361 -19.09 -18.97 -16.07
C LYS A 361 -19.74 -17.84 -15.26
N SER A 362 -18.95 -17.10 -14.48
CA SER A 362 -19.42 -16.06 -13.56
C SER A 362 -18.85 -14.69 -13.93
N LEU A 363 -19.69 -13.65 -13.87
CA LEU A 363 -19.25 -12.26 -14.06
C LEU A 363 -18.51 -11.69 -12.84
N VAL A 364 -18.62 -12.35 -11.67
CA VAL A 364 -18.01 -11.87 -10.42
C VAL A 364 -16.50 -11.71 -10.55
N GLY A 365 -15.82 -12.66 -11.20
CA GLY A 365 -14.36 -12.61 -11.39
C GLY A 365 -13.91 -11.40 -12.22
N ILE A 366 -14.60 -11.13 -13.33
CA ILE A 366 -14.31 -9.96 -14.18
C ILE A 366 -14.55 -8.66 -13.42
N ALA A 367 -15.67 -8.55 -12.68
CA ALA A 367 -15.97 -7.35 -11.90
C ALA A 367 -14.89 -7.06 -10.85
N VAL A 368 -14.42 -8.11 -10.13
CA VAL A 368 -13.33 -7.98 -9.16
C VAL A 368 -12.03 -7.53 -9.84
N LEU A 369 -11.70 -8.07 -11.01
CA LEU A 369 -10.50 -7.68 -11.75
C LEU A 369 -10.53 -6.22 -12.20
N VAL A 370 -11.68 -5.75 -12.72
CA VAL A 370 -11.84 -4.36 -13.17
C VAL A 370 -11.71 -3.39 -12.01
N ILE A 371 -12.37 -3.66 -10.88
CA ILE A 371 -12.28 -2.82 -9.69
C ILE A 371 -10.83 -2.79 -9.15
N ALA A 372 -10.14 -3.93 -9.16
CA ALA A 372 -8.75 -4.01 -8.69
C ALA A 372 -7.80 -3.14 -9.52
N PHE A 373 -7.93 -3.13 -10.85
CA PHE A 373 -7.12 -2.24 -11.69
C PHE A 373 -7.56 -0.78 -11.63
N TRP A 374 -8.86 -0.51 -11.45
CA TRP A 374 -9.35 0.86 -11.32
C TRP A 374 -8.83 1.56 -10.06
N SER A 375 -8.83 0.86 -8.92
CA SER A 375 -8.32 1.37 -7.63
C SER A 375 -6.79 1.26 -7.51
N ASN A 376 -6.08 0.77 -8.53
CA ASN A 376 -4.63 0.56 -8.46
C ASN A 376 -3.85 1.86 -8.24
N GLY A 377 -4.36 3.00 -8.72
CA GLY A 377 -3.74 4.30 -8.48
C GLY A 377 -3.60 4.59 -6.98
N ASP A 378 -4.67 4.38 -6.20
CA ASP A 378 -4.67 4.64 -4.75
C ASP A 378 -3.72 3.70 -4.00
N LEU A 379 -3.66 2.43 -4.43
CA LEU A 379 -2.73 1.45 -3.87
C LEU A 379 -1.27 1.79 -4.19
N GLN A 380 -0.99 2.26 -5.42
CA GLN A 380 0.34 2.72 -5.83
C GLN A 380 0.76 3.98 -5.08
N THR A 381 -0.14 4.92 -4.82
CA THR A 381 0.13 6.11 -4.00
C THR A 381 0.60 5.71 -2.61
N LEU A 382 -0.14 4.81 -1.95
CA LEU A 382 0.20 4.33 -0.62
C LEU A 382 1.52 3.56 -0.60
N SER A 383 1.72 2.62 -1.54
CA SER A 383 2.94 1.81 -1.57
C SER A 383 4.18 2.66 -1.86
N THR A 384 4.07 3.63 -2.78
CA THR A 384 5.16 4.55 -3.14
C THR A 384 5.51 5.47 -1.97
N PHE A 385 4.51 6.06 -1.31
CA PHE A 385 4.74 6.91 -0.14
C PHE A 385 5.49 6.17 0.98
N ILE A 386 5.05 4.95 1.32
CA ILE A 386 5.69 4.14 2.36
C ILE A 386 7.08 3.67 1.93
N TYR A 387 7.27 3.34 0.65
CA TYR A 387 8.58 2.94 0.11
C TYR A 387 9.61 4.07 0.24
N GLN A 388 9.21 5.30 -0.10
CA GLN A 388 10.08 6.48 0.02
C GLN A 388 10.34 6.88 1.49
N ASN A 389 9.40 6.58 2.39
CA ASN A 389 9.51 6.89 3.82
C ASN A 389 9.64 5.63 4.69
N ALA A 390 10.69 4.85 4.45
CA ALA A 390 10.91 3.56 5.11
C ALA A 390 11.14 3.66 6.64
N SER A 391 11.49 4.84 7.15
CA SER A 391 11.74 5.13 8.57
C SER A 391 10.53 4.84 9.47
N PHE A 392 9.30 4.87 8.93
CA PHE A 392 8.08 4.62 9.70
C PHE A 392 7.84 3.15 10.09
N GLY A 393 8.65 2.19 9.62
CA GLY A 393 8.47 0.78 9.94
C GLY A 393 7.18 0.16 9.38
N LEU A 394 6.59 0.80 8.37
CA LEU A 394 5.30 0.41 7.76
C LEU A 394 5.43 -0.55 6.57
N THR A 395 6.57 -1.23 6.41
CA THR A 395 6.86 -2.10 5.26
C THR A 395 5.76 -3.14 5.00
N ARG A 396 5.05 -3.58 6.05
CA ARG A 396 3.91 -4.50 5.92
C ARG A 396 2.78 -3.91 5.06
N TYR A 397 2.43 -2.65 5.24
CA TYR A 397 1.37 -1.99 4.46
C TYR A 397 1.80 -1.76 3.01
N ALA A 398 3.08 -1.45 2.78
CA ALA A 398 3.64 -1.33 1.43
C ALA A 398 3.53 -2.63 0.62
N LEU A 399 3.59 -3.80 1.27
CA LEU A 399 3.45 -5.11 0.62
C LEU A 399 2.00 -5.49 0.34
N CYS A 400 1.04 -4.98 1.12
CA CYS A 400 -0.36 -5.40 1.04
C CYS A 400 -1.00 -5.07 -0.32
N GLY A 401 -0.77 -3.86 -0.85
CA GLY A 401 -1.32 -3.45 -2.16
C GLY A 401 -0.82 -4.34 -3.31
N PRO A 402 0.51 -4.44 -3.53
CA PRO A 402 1.09 -5.32 -4.54
C PRO A 402 0.66 -6.79 -4.40
N ALA A 403 0.67 -7.33 -3.18
CA ALA A 403 0.27 -8.72 -2.93
C ALA A 403 -1.22 -8.96 -3.22
N GLN A 404 -2.08 -7.98 -2.91
CA GLN A 404 -3.51 -8.04 -3.23
C GLN A 404 -3.74 -8.09 -4.74
N LEU A 405 -3.18 -7.13 -5.49
CA LEU A 405 -3.39 -7.04 -6.93
C LEU A 405 -2.83 -8.27 -7.66
N ALA A 406 -1.60 -8.67 -7.34
CA ALA A 406 -0.97 -9.85 -7.92
C ALA A 406 -1.80 -11.13 -7.67
N SER A 407 -2.36 -11.29 -6.47
CA SER A 407 -3.18 -12.45 -6.11
C SER A 407 -4.53 -12.48 -6.84
N ILE A 408 -5.20 -11.32 -7.00
CA ILE A 408 -6.42 -11.22 -7.82
C ILE A 408 -6.10 -11.61 -9.27
N VAL A 409 -5.05 -11.04 -9.84
CA VAL A 409 -4.60 -11.31 -11.21
C VAL A 409 -4.28 -12.80 -11.40
N ALA A 410 -3.59 -13.44 -10.45
CA ALA A 410 -3.20 -14.84 -10.55
C ALA A 410 -4.41 -15.79 -10.58
N ILE A 411 -5.43 -15.56 -9.73
CA ILE A 411 -6.68 -16.34 -9.74
C ILE A 411 -7.43 -16.11 -11.06
N MET A 412 -7.47 -14.86 -11.54
CA MET A 412 -8.15 -14.52 -12.78
C MET A 412 -7.44 -15.04 -14.03
N THR A 413 -6.12 -15.23 -14.00
CA THR A 413 -5.34 -15.73 -15.14
C THR A 413 -5.89 -17.07 -15.65
N GLY A 414 -5.97 -18.09 -14.79
CA GLY A 414 -6.52 -19.38 -15.22
C GLY A 414 -8.01 -19.32 -15.56
N THR A 415 -8.76 -18.42 -14.89
CA THR A 415 -10.18 -18.20 -15.16
C THR A 415 -10.43 -17.63 -16.55
N LEU A 416 -9.63 -16.63 -16.97
CA LEU A 416 -9.71 -15.99 -18.29
C LEU A 416 -9.28 -16.93 -19.41
N ILE A 417 -8.20 -17.71 -19.19
CA ILE A 417 -7.81 -18.76 -20.15
C ILE A 417 -8.95 -19.77 -20.29
N GLN A 418 -9.53 -20.25 -19.19
CA GLN A 418 -10.66 -21.18 -19.22
C GLN A 418 -11.91 -20.58 -19.88
N MET A 419 -12.17 -19.28 -19.69
CA MET A 419 -13.27 -18.57 -20.36
C MET A 419 -13.09 -18.57 -21.88
N TRP A 420 -11.87 -18.38 -22.39
CA TRP A 420 -11.58 -18.41 -23.83
C TRP A 420 -11.91 -19.75 -24.49
N PHE A 421 -11.68 -20.86 -23.78
CA PHE A 421 -11.96 -22.21 -24.30
C PHE A 421 -13.37 -22.70 -24.01
N THR A 422 -14.19 -21.97 -23.24
CA THR A 422 -15.58 -22.34 -22.93
C THR A 422 -16.40 -22.40 -24.23
N PRO A 423 -17.18 -23.48 -24.50
CA PRO A 423 -17.67 -24.50 -23.56
C PRO A 423 -16.73 -25.68 -23.26
N ARG A 424 -15.52 -25.74 -23.82
CA ARG A 424 -14.55 -26.81 -23.56
C ARG A 424 -13.76 -26.59 -22.27
N ILE A 425 -13.35 -27.68 -21.62
CA ILE A 425 -12.47 -27.65 -20.44
C ILE A 425 -10.99 -27.65 -20.85
N VAL A 426 -10.20 -26.80 -20.20
CA VAL A 426 -8.73 -26.82 -20.35
C VAL A 426 -8.20 -28.00 -19.54
N THR A 427 -7.57 -28.94 -20.24
CA THR A 427 -7.11 -30.22 -19.69
C THR A 427 -5.73 -30.11 -19.07
N GLN A 428 -4.94 -29.14 -19.53
CA GLN A 428 -3.61 -28.85 -19.04
C GLN A 428 -3.64 -27.93 -17.83
N THR A 429 -4.23 -28.38 -16.72
CA THR A 429 -4.29 -27.60 -15.46
C THR A 429 -2.92 -27.15 -14.96
N TRP A 430 -1.86 -27.90 -15.26
CA TRP A 430 -0.48 -27.51 -14.95
C TRP A 430 -0.01 -26.27 -15.73
N ILE A 431 -0.51 -26.05 -16.97
CA ILE A 431 -0.24 -24.83 -17.74
C ILE A 431 -0.91 -23.64 -17.03
N LEU A 432 -2.17 -23.79 -16.61
CA LEU A 432 -2.88 -22.76 -15.85
C LEU A 432 -2.12 -22.41 -14.56
N LEU A 433 -1.60 -23.41 -13.85
CA LEU A 433 -0.78 -23.22 -12.65
C LEU A 433 0.48 -22.40 -12.94
N ILE A 434 1.22 -22.73 -14.00
CA ILE A 434 2.44 -22.01 -14.38
C ILE A 434 2.12 -20.56 -14.74
N PHE A 435 1.14 -20.33 -15.62
CA PHE A 435 0.79 -18.97 -16.06
C PHE A 435 0.24 -18.13 -14.91
N SER A 436 -0.60 -18.68 -14.02
CA SER A 436 -1.05 -17.98 -12.82
C SER A 436 0.12 -17.60 -11.90
N SER A 437 1.12 -18.48 -11.74
CA SER A 437 2.30 -18.21 -10.91
C SER A 437 3.21 -17.15 -11.54
N ILE A 438 3.46 -17.24 -12.85
CA ILE A 438 4.24 -16.24 -13.59
C ILE A 438 3.57 -14.87 -13.51
N ASN A 439 2.24 -14.82 -13.72
CA ASN A 439 1.52 -13.55 -13.69
C ASN A 439 1.54 -12.92 -12.28
N TRP A 440 1.42 -13.74 -11.24
CA TRP A 440 1.59 -13.29 -9.85
C TRP A 440 2.97 -12.65 -9.64
N ILE A 441 4.04 -13.34 -10.02
CA ILE A 441 5.42 -12.85 -9.83
C ILE A 441 5.63 -11.55 -10.59
N LEU A 442 5.22 -11.47 -11.86
CA LEU A 442 5.43 -10.28 -12.68
C LEU A 442 4.71 -9.06 -12.12
N VAL A 443 3.42 -9.18 -11.80
CA VAL A 443 2.64 -8.06 -11.23
C VAL A 443 3.20 -7.66 -9.87
N PHE A 444 3.51 -8.62 -9.00
CA PHE A 444 4.09 -8.31 -7.70
C PHE A 444 5.42 -7.56 -7.81
N VAL A 445 6.31 -8.00 -8.71
CA VAL A 445 7.61 -7.37 -8.91
C VAL A 445 7.46 -5.95 -9.47
N LEU A 446 6.56 -5.74 -10.42
CA LEU A 446 6.30 -4.42 -10.99
C LEU A 446 5.77 -3.45 -9.92
N GLU A 447 4.74 -3.86 -9.19
CA GLU A 447 4.04 -3.01 -8.22
C GLU A 447 4.88 -2.70 -6.96
N TYR A 448 5.72 -3.64 -6.52
CA TYR A 448 6.50 -3.45 -5.29
C TYR A 448 7.93 -2.93 -5.55
N PHE A 449 8.62 -3.41 -6.58
CA PHE A 449 10.03 -3.07 -6.81
C PHE A 449 10.26 -2.04 -7.91
N VAL A 450 9.45 -2.06 -8.99
CA VAL A 450 9.73 -1.23 -10.16
C VAL A 450 9.07 0.13 -10.05
N PHE A 451 7.75 0.18 -9.83
CA PHE A 451 7.01 1.44 -9.86
C PHE A 451 7.36 2.39 -8.72
N PRO A 452 7.50 1.95 -7.45
CA PRO A 452 7.89 2.86 -6.36
C PRO A 452 9.28 3.47 -6.58
N VAL A 453 10.22 2.70 -7.11
CA VAL A 453 11.62 3.14 -7.38
C VAL A 453 11.69 4.12 -8.54
N GLN A 454 10.83 3.97 -9.55
CA GLN A 454 10.77 4.89 -10.70
C GLN A 454 10.07 6.21 -10.37
N SER A 455 9.37 6.28 -9.25
CA SER A 455 8.57 7.44 -8.88
C SER A 455 9.37 8.46 -8.07
N THR A 456 9.18 9.73 -8.42
CA THR A 456 9.77 10.89 -7.72
C THR A 456 8.68 11.88 -7.36
N ASN A 457 8.88 12.63 -6.27
CA ASN A 457 7.96 13.69 -5.87
C ASN A 457 8.12 14.91 -6.77
N ILE A 458 7.02 15.36 -7.36
CA ILE A 458 6.93 16.59 -8.14
C ILE A 458 5.98 17.52 -7.40
N VAL A 459 6.38 18.77 -7.20
CA VAL A 459 5.52 19.81 -6.60
C VAL A 459 4.33 20.07 -7.53
N SER A 460 3.13 20.12 -6.96
CA SER A 460 1.87 20.32 -7.68
C SER A 460 0.94 21.26 -6.91
N GLU A 461 -0.13 21.70 -7.56
CA GLU A 461 -1.22 22.40 -6.90
C GLU A 461 -1.93 21.48 -5.90
N CYS A 462 -2.40 22.06 -4.80
CA CYS A 462 -3.12 21.36 -3.75
C CYS A 462 -4.56 21.07 -4.15
N GLY A 463 -5.02 19.83 -3.95
CA GLY A 463 -6.43 19.46 -4.07
C GLY A 463 -7.27 19.92 -2.88
N LEU A 464 -6.66 20.11 -1.70
CA LEU A 464 -7.35 20.52 -0.47
C LEU A 464 -6.84 21.86 0.05
N ALA A 465 -7.75 22.74 0.45
CA ALA A 465 -7.43 24.08 0.97
C ALA A 465 -6.68 24.07 2.31
N THR A 466 -6.70 22.95 3.03
CA THR A 466 -6.00 22.79 4.32
C THR A 466 -4.54 22.35 4.16
N SER A 467 -4.12 21.98 2.95
CA SER A 467 -2.80 21.42 2.70
C SER A 467 -1.72 22.52 2.71
N SER A 468 -0.55 22.19 3.26
CA SER A 468 0.61 23.08 3.36
C SER A 468 1.56 22.89 2.18
N ASN A 469 1.87 21.64 1.84
CA ASN A 469 2.70 21.28 0.67
C ASN A 469 1.99 20.20 -0.13
N CYS A 470 2.17 20.19 -1.45
CA CYS A 470 1.40 19.33 -2.35
C CYS A 470 2.30 18.71 -3.42
N PHE A 471 2.19 17.39 -3.54
CA PHE A 471 3.06 16.56 -4.35
C PHE A 471 2.25 15.59 -5.21
N VAL A 472 2.78 15.29 -6.39
CA VAL A 472 2.32 14.19 -7.24
C VAL A 472 3.49 13.28 -7.57
N PHE A 473 3.20 12.01 -7.74
CA PHE A 473 4.18 11.00 -8.07
C PHE A 473 4.34 10.92 -9.59
N SER A 474 5.57 11.12 -10.06
CA SER A 474 5.88 11.23 -11.50
C SER A 474 5.47 9.99 -12.32
N ALA A 475 5.53 8.80 -11.71
CA ALA A 475 5.31 7.53 -12.42
C ALA A 475 3.84 7.07 -12.44
N ILE A 476 3.05 7.36 -11.40
CA ILE A 476 1.71 6.78 -11.18
C ILE A 476 0.73 6.98 -12.36
N PRO A 477 0.65 8.16 -13.01
CA PRO A 477 -0.24 8.36 -14.15
C PRO A 477 0.01 7.37 -15.30
N ASN A 478 1.27 6.96 -15.48
CA ASN A 478 1.69 6.05 -16.54
C ASN A 478 1.69 4.59 -16.07
N THR A 479 2.06 4.30 -14.82
CA THR A 479 2.21 2.93 -14.31
C THR A 479 0.90 2.25 -13.94
N LYS A 480 -0.15 3.00 -13.63
CA LYS A 480 -1.44 2.44 -13.15
C LYS A 480 -2.07 1.41 -14.08
N TYR A 481 -1.81 1.48 -15.39
CA TYR A 481 -2.31 0.52 -16.39
C TYR A 481 -1.27 -0.51 -16.85
N ILE A 482 0.02 -0.32 -16.57
CA ILE A 482 1.09 -1.20 -17.08
C ILE A 482 0.92 -2.63 -16.54
N SER A 483 0.60 -2.78 -15.25
CA SER A 483 0.31 -4.10 -14.67
C SER A 483 -0.83 -4.82 -15.36
N ALA A 484 -1.88 -4.09 -15.80
CA ALA A 484 -2.99 -4.67 -16.54
C ALA A 484 -2.55 -5.14 -17.94
N ILE A 485 -1.74 -4.34 -18.64
CA ILE A 485 -1.21 -4.67 -19.98
C ILE A 485 -0.29 -5.89 -19.93
N VAL A 486 0.65 -5.92 -18.98
CA VAL A 486 1.58 -7.04 -18.79
C VAL A 486 0.81 -8.31 -18.43
N SER A 487 -0.12 -8.21 -17.48
CA SER A 487 -0.98 -9.32 -17.09
C SER A 487 -1.83 -9.86 -18.23
N GLY A 488 -2.46 -8.97 -19.02
CA GLY A 488 -3.22 -9.35 -20.20
C GLY A 488 -2.36 -10.07 -21.24
N SER A 489 -1.11 -9.62 -21.44
CA SER A 489 -0.16 -10.26 -22.34
C SER A 489 0.18 -11.69 -21.90
N VAL A 490 0.37 -11.92 -20.59
CA VAL A 490 0.59 -13.27 -20.03
C VAL A 490 -0.61 -14.19 -20.29
N VAL A 491 -1.84 -13.68 -20.14
CA VAL A 491 -3.07 -14.44 -20.45
C VAL A 491 -3.14 -14.81 -21.93
N VAL A 492 -2.86 -13.87 -22.84
CA VAL A 492 -2.85 -14.12 -24.29
C VAL A 492 -1.81 -15.18 -24.67
N ILE A 493 -0.59 -15.08 -24.13
CA ILE A 493 0.45 -16.09 -24.35
C ILE A 493 -0.01 -17.44 -23.81
N GLY A 494 -0.64 -17.48 -22.63
CA GLY A 494 -1.21 -18.71 -22.06
C GLY A 494 -2.24 -19.37 -22.98
N ILE A 495 -3.13 -18.58 -23.58
CA ILE A 495 -4.11 -19.07 -24.57
C ILE A 495 -3.41 -19.68 -25.77
N VAL A 496 -2.40 -18.99 -26.33
CA VAL A 496 -1.63 -19.47 -27.50
C VAL A 496 -0.89 -20.77 -27.15
N VAL A 497 -0.28 -20.86 -25.97
CA VAL A 497 0.43 -22.08 -25.52
C VAL A 497 -0.54 -23.25 -25.37
N VAL A 498 -1.73 -23.04 -24.81
CA VAL A 498 -2.77 -24.09 -24.74
C VAL A 498 -3.19 -24.52 -26.15
N TYR A 499 -3.32 -23.58 -27.10
CA TYR A 499 -3.66 -23.89 -28.49
C TYR A 499 -2.57 -24.72 -29.18
N ILE A 500 -1.30 -24.33 -29.07
CA ILE A 500 -0.15 -25.06 -29.64
C ILE A 500 -0.04 -26.46 -29.02
N HIS A 501 -0.17 -26.55 -27.70
CA HIS A 501 -0.11 -27.82 -27.00
C HIS A 501 -1.27 -28.73 -27.40
N ASN A 502 -2.46 -28.17 -27.63
CA ASN A 502 -3.59 -28.91 -28.19
C ASN A 502 -3.28 -29.44 -29.60
N CYS A 503 -2.83 -28.58 -30.52
CA CYS A 503 -2.50 -29.01 -31.88
C CYS A 503 -1.35 -30.02 -31.97
N SER A 504 -0.42 -30.00 -31.00
CA SER A 504 0.75 -30.89 -30.98
C SER A 504 0.49 -32.19 -30.20
N ALA A 505 -0.63 -32.30 -29.49
CA ALA A 505 -0.99 -33.52 -28.78
C ALA A 505 -1.51 -34.53 -29.81
N ASP A 506 -0.75 -35.59 -30.03
CA ASP A 506 -1.20 -36.71 -30.86
C ASP A 506 -2.30 -37.46 -30.10
N ASP A 507 -3.57 -37.17 -30.42
CA ASP A 507 -4.77 -37.72 -29.79
C ASP A 507 -5.06 -39.17 -30.23
N GLY A 508 -4.02 -39.97 -30.55
CA GLY A 508 -4.14 -41.37 -31.00
C GLY A 508 -4.89 -42.32 -30.05
N LEU A 509 -5.40 -41.80 -28.94
CA LEU A 509 -6.28 -42.46 -27.98
C LEU A 509 -7.76 -42.15 -28.30
N VAL A 510 -8.40 -43.01 -29.09
CA VAL A 510 -9.84 -42.89 -29.40
C VAL A 510 -10.65 -43.55 -28.29
N VAL A 511 -11.34 -42.74 -27.48
CA VAL A 511 -12.29 -43.24 -26.47
C VAL A 511 -13.53 -43.79 -27.18
N PRO A 512 -13.96 -45.03 -26.90
CA PRO A 512 -15.14 -45.61 -27.55
C PRO A 512 -16.38 -44.74 -27.30
N PRO A 513 -17.23 -44.51 -28.32
CA PRO A 513 -18.48 -43.75 -28.16
C PRO A 513 -19.49 -44.45 -27.24
N THR A 514 -19.23 -45.70 -26.86
CA THR A 514 -19.98 -46.46 -25.85
C THR A 514 -19.71 -46.03 -24.42
N ASN A 515 -18.65 -45.22 -24.16
CA ASN A 515 -18.35 -44.71 -22.83
C ASN A 515 -19.52 -43.89 -22.29
N SER A 516 -19.89 -44.12 -21.03
CA SER A 516 -21.12 -43.56 -20.45
C SER A 516 -21.10 -42.04 -20.34
N VAL A 517 -19.92 -41.44 -20.15
CA VAL A 517 -19.72 -39.98 -20.09
C VAL A 517 -19.96 -39.36 -21.46
N LEU A 518 -19.35 -39.87 -22.53
CA LEU A 518 -19.56 -39.36 -23.90
C LEU A 518 -21.04 -39.48 -24.31
N ARG A 519 -21.68 -40.60 -23.97
CA ARG A 519 -23.11 -40.82 -24.21
C ARG A 519 -24.00 -39.85 -23.42
N TYR A 520 -23.65 -39.55 -22.17
CA TYR A 520 -24.34 -38.57 -21.34
C TYR A 520 -24.20 -37.16 -21.93
N PHE A 521 -23.03 -36.81 -22.43
CA PHE A 521 -22.82 -35.53 -23.10
C PHE A 521 -23.43 -35.44 -24.50
N LYS A 522 -23.76 -36.58 -25.13
CA LYS A 522 -24.19 -36.74 -26.52
C LYS A 522 -23.10 -36.30 -27.52
N VAL A 523 -21.85 -36.65 -27.25
CA VAL A 523 -20.71 -36.40 -28.14
C VAL A 523 -20.07 -37.70 -28.58
N THR A 524 -19.38 -37.67 -29.73
CA THR A 524 -18.65 -38.82 -30.27
C THR A 524 -17.15 -38.75 -29.98
N ASN A 525 -16.61 -37.55 -29.74
CA ASN A 525 -15.21 -37.33 -29.43
C ASN A 525 -15.06 -36.49 -28.15
N ILE A 526 -14.05 -36.81 -27.33
CA ILE A 526 -13.73 -36.06 -26.12
C ILE A 526 -13.23 -34.65 -26.42
N THR A 527 -12.63 -34.43 -27.59
CA THR A 527 -12.16 -33.11 -28.05
C THR A 527 -13.27 -32.07 -28.21
N ASP A 528 -14.53 -32.52 -28.28
CA ASP A 528 -15.70 -31.63 -28.33
C ASP A 528 -15.98 -30.97 -26.96
N ILE A 529 -15.49 -31.57 -25.87
CA ILE A 529 -15.74 -31.16 -24.49
C ILE A 529 -14.44 -30.76 -23.78
N ALA A 530 -13.32 -31.33 -24.17
CA ALA A 530 -12.02 -31.15 -23.55
C ALA A 530 -11.01 -30.69 -24.61
N THR A 531 -10.03 -29.90 -24.19
CA THR A 531 -8.97 -29.42 -25.10
C THR A 531 -8.10 -30.55 -25.63
N THR A 532 -7.80 -31.61 -24.86
CA THR A 532 -7.07 -32.80 -25.35
C THR A 532 -7.59 -34.06 -24.69
N ALA A 533 -7.41 -35.24 -25.29
CA ALA A 533 -7.73 -36.51 -24.62
C ALA A 533 -6.67 -36.87 -23.54
N LYS A 534 -5.46 -36.33 -23.69
CA LYS A 534 -4.31 -36.63 -22.85
C LYS A 534 -4.49 -36.08 -21.43
N GLY A 535 -4.41 -36.96 -20.43
CA GLY A 535 -4.63 -36.62 -19.02
C GLY A 535 -6.09 -36.67 -18.57
N CYS A 536 -7.02 -36.96 -19.49
CA CYS A 536 -8.45 -37.14 -19.20
C CYS A 536 -8.88 -38.61 -19.20
N VAL A 537 -8.07 -39.48 -19.80
CA VAL A 537 -8.36 -40.90 -20.01
C VAL A 537 -7.42 -41.75 -19.15
N HIS A 538 -7.98 -42.73 -18.46
CA HIS A 538 -7.27 -43.72 -17.67
C HIS A 538 -7.60 -45.13 -18.19
N ILE A 539 -6.63 -46.05 -18.16
CA ILE A 539 -6.88 -47.46 -18.49
C ILE A 539 -7.02 -48.23 -17.19
N SER A 540 -8.22 -48.73 -16.94
CA SER A 540 -8.56 -49.56 -15.79
C SER A 540 -7.77 -50.87 -15.79
N GLU A 541 -7.73 -51.58 -14.65
CA GLU A 541 -7.11 -52.91 -14.54
C GLU A 541 -7.72 -53.96 -15.49
N LYS A 542 -8.92 -53.69 -15.99
CA LYS A 542 -9.66 -54.52 -16.96
C LYS A 542 -9.46 -54.10 -18.42
N ASP A 543 -8.47 -53.25 -18.70
CA ASP A 543 -8.21 -52.65 -20.02
C ASP A 543 -9.39 -51.86 -20.61
N ILE A 544 -10.27 -51.33 -19.73
CA ILE A 544 -11.37 -50.44 -20.10
C ILE A 544 -10.88 -48.99 -19.99
N LEU A 545 -11.18 -48.19 -21.01
CA LEU A 545 -10.90 -46.75 -21.01
C LEU A 545 -11.93 -46.02 -20.15
N GLU A 546 -11.48 -45.49 -19.02
CA GLU A 546 -12.25 -44.68 -18.08
C GLU A 546 -11.89 -43.19 -18.25
N LEU A 547 -12.83 -42.30 -17.96
CA LEU A 547 -12.70 -40.85 -18.07
C LEU A 547 -12.72 -40.18 -16.71
N ASP A 548 -11.87 -39.17 -16.53
CA ASP A 548 -11.80 -38.36 -15.31
C ASP A 548 -13.15 -37.69 -15.03
N GLU A 549 -13.66 -37.89 -13.81
CA GLU A 549 -14.95 -37.37 -13.34
C GLU A 549 -15.02 -35.83 -13.36
N GLY A 550 -13.88 -35.13 -13.32
CA GLY A 550 -13.80 -33.68 -13.39
C GLY A 550 -14.33 -33.09 -14.70
N ILE A 551 -14.42 -33.87 -15.78
CA ILE A 551 -15.05 -33.45 -17.05
C ILE A 551 -16.53 -33.07 -16.82
N LEU A 552 -17.19 -33.68 -15.84
CA LEU A 552 -18.59 -33.42 -15.53
C LEU A 552 -18.86 -31.97 -15.06
N ILE A 553 -17.83 -31.27 -14.56
CA ILE A 553 -17.94 -29.87 -14.13
C ILE A 553 -18.34 -28.95 -15.30
N VAL A 554 -18.01 -29.32 -16.55
CA VAL A 554 -18.45 -28.56 -17.75
C VAL A 554 -19.98 -28.41 -17.77
N LYS A 555 -20.71 -29.45 -17.40
CA LYS A 555 -22.18 -29.45 -17.29
C LYS A 555 -22.70 -29.16 -15.89
N ASN A 556 -21.86 -28.64 -14.99
CA ASN A 556 -22.22 -28.39 -13.60
C ASN A 556 -22.72 -29.66 -12.89
N MET A 557 -22.10 -30.81 -13.19
CA MET A 557 -22.41 -32.11 -12.58
C MET A 557 -21.22 -32.60 -11.76
N LEU A 558 -21.48 -33.33 -10.67
CA LEU A 558 -20.47 -33.89 -9.79
C LEU A 558 -20.87 -35.30 -9.35
N HIS A 559 -19.89 -36.21 -9.31
CA HIS A 559 -20.06 -37.54 -8.72
C HIS A 559 -19.95 -37.40 -7.19
N VAL A 560 -21.06 -37.64 -6.47
CA VAL A 560 -21.16 -37.29 -5.04
C VAL A 560 -21.22 -38.53 -4.16
N SER A 561 -21.68 -39.66 -4.69
CA SER A 561 -21.57 -40.97 -4.03
C SER A 561 -21.39 -42.07 -5.07
N PRO A 562 -20.89 -43.26 -4.70
CA PRO A 562 -20.59 -44.34 -5.66
C PRO A 562 -21.75 -44.77 -6.57
N ARG A 563 -22.98 -44.38 -6.21
CA ARG A 563 -24.20 -44.74 -6.92
C ARG A 563 -24.91 -43.53 -7.52
N THR A 564 -24.45 -42.30 -7.26
CA THR A 564 -25.22 -41.10 -7.65
C THR A 564 -24.34 -39.92 -8.04
N MET A 565 -24.78 -39.21 -9.07
CA MET A 565 -24.30 -37.87 -9.41
C MET A 565 -25.42 -36.83 -9.31
N THR A 566 -25.07 -35.59 -8.99
CA THR A 566 -26.04 -34.48 -8.94
C THR A 566 -25.44 -33.19 -9.48
N ARG A 567 -26.28 -32.15 -9.60
CA ARG A 567 -25.84 -30.82 -10.05
C ARG A 567 -25.00 -30.14 -8.97
N SER A 568 -23.99 -29.39 -9.39
CA SER A 568 -23.08 -28.63 -8.50
C SER A 568 -23.82 -27.68 -7.55
N ASN A 569 -24.97 -27.15 -7.96
CA ASN A 569 -25.80 -26.28 -7.12
C ASN A 569 -26.39 -27.01 -5.90
N TYR A 570 -26.58 -28.33 -5.99
CA TYR A 570 -27.10 -29.14 -4.87
C TYR A 570 -25.98 -29.71 -3.98
N VAL A 571 -24.72 -29.68 -4.45
CA VAL A 571 -23.56 -30.20 -3.71
C VAL A 571 -23.33 -29.45 -2.40
N PHE A 572 -23.70 -28.16 -2.33
CA PHE A 572 -23.65 -27.38 -1.09
C PHE A 572 -24.44 -28.04 0.05
N TYR A 573 -25.66 -28.52 -0.23
CA TYR A 573 -26.47 -29.23 0.76
C TYR A 573 -25.81 -30.55 1.18
N GLY A 574 -25.21 -31.27 0.22
CA GLY A 574 -24.46 -32.50 0.51
C GLY A 574 -23.23 -32.26 1.39
N LEU A 575 -22.51 -31.16 1.19
CA LEU A 575 -21.35 -30.78 2.02
C LEU A 575 -21.75 -30.44 3.46
N ILE A 576 -22.82 -29.66 3.66
CA ILE A 576 -23.31 -29.38 5.01
C ILE A 576 -23.70 -30.69 5.70
N TYR A 577 -24.48 -31.54 5.01
CA TYR A 577 -24.89 -32.84 5.52
C TYR A 577 -23.70 -33.72 5.91
N TYR A 578 -22.64 -33.74 5.10
CA TYR A 578 -21.40 -34.47 5.39
C TYR A 578 -20.70 -33.97 6.66
N CYS A 579 -20.70 -32.65 6.90
CA CYS A 579 -20.07 -32.02 8.06
C CYS A 579 -20.88 -32.13 9.36
N LEU A 580 -22.15 -32.56 9.32
CA LEU A 580 -22.98 -32.66 10.53
C LEU A 580 -22.53 -33.84 11.41
N PRO A 581 -22.22 -33.62 12.70
CA PRO A 581 -21.60 -34.64 13.55
C PRO A 581 -22.57 -35.72 14.03
N THR A 582 -23.87 -35.44 14.13
CA THR A 582 -24.86 -36.37 14.71
C THR A 582 -25.92 -36.79 13.69
N ARG A 583 -26.35 -38.06 13.79
CA ARG A 583 -27.42 -38.63 12.94
C ARG A 583 -28.75 -37.88 13.07
N TRP A 584 -29.05 -37.34 14.25
CA TRP A 584 -30.25 -36.54 14.47
C TRP A 584 -30.22 -35.23 13.67
N LEU A 585 -29.11 -34.49 13.70
CA LEU A 585 -28.92 -33.27 12.90
C LEU A 585 -28.97 -33.58 11.40
N LYS A 586 -28.31 -34.65 10.96
CA LYS A 586 -28.35 -35.13 9.57
C LYS A 586 -29.77 -35.38 9.08
N ARG A 587 -30.57 -36.14 9.84
CA ARG A 587 -31.96 -36.44 9.49
C ARG A 587 -32.84 -35.19 9.50
N TYR A 588 -32.66 -34.30 10.47
CA TYR A 588 -33.37 -33.03 10.51
C TYR A 588 -33.05 -32.15 9.29
N TYR A 589 -31.77 -32.02 8.95
CA TYR A 589 -31.31 -31.24 7.79
C TYR A 589 -31.75 -31.86 6.45
N SER A 590 -31.66 -33.19 6.32
CA SER A 590 -32.16 -33.96 5.17
C SER A 590 -33.66 -33.70 4.94
N ASN A 591 -34.48 -33.75 6.00
CA ASN A 591 -35.89 -33.42 5.92
C ASN A 591 -36.16 -31.95 5.54
N MET A 592 -35.30 -31.03 5.99
CA MET A 592 -35.43 -29.59 5.68
C MET A 592 -35.10 -29.28 4.21
N VAL A 593 -34.06 -29.90 3.66
CA VAL A 593 -33.66 -29.71 2.25
C VAL A 593 -34.65 -30.40 1.29
N GLY A 594 -35.23 -31.53 1.72
CA GLY A 594 -36.15 -32.32 0.91
C GLY A 594 -35.43 -33.29 -0.02
N THR A 595 -35.96 -33.49 -1.23
CA THR A 595 -35.37 -34.39 -2.23
C THR A 595 -34.66 -33.59 -3.33
N ILE A 596 -33.49 -34.08 -3.75
CA ILE A 596 -32.71 -33.50 -4.84
C ILE A 596 -32.65 -34.46 -6.02
N LEU A 597 -32.57 -33.90 -7.24
CA LEU A 597 -32.45 -34.70 -8.45
C LEU A 597 -31.06 -35.35 -8.52
N THR A 598 -31.04 -36.67 -8.56
CA THR A 598 -29.83 -37.48 -8.74
C THR A 598 -29.93 -38.33 -10.00
N ILE A 599 -28.79 -38.61 -10.60
CA ILE A 599 -28.65 -39.56 -11.72
C ILE A 599 -27.85 -40.76 -11.20
N HIS A 600 -28.36 -41.95 -11.45
CA HIS A 600 -27.78 -43.18 -10.92
C HIS A 600 -26.51 -43.57 -11.68
N ILE A 601 -25.53 -44.05 -10.93
CA ILE A 601 -24.29 -44.64 -11.43
C ILE A 601 -24.27 -46.09 -10.99
N ASP A 602 -23.96 -46.98 -11.93
CA ASP A 602 -23.79 -48.41 -11.65
C ASP A 602 -22.49 -48.90 -12.26
N ALA A 603 -21.67 -49.60 -11.47
CA ALA A 603 -20.34 -50.07 -11.85
C ALA A 603 -19.47 -49.01 -12.58
N ASN A 604 -19.45 -47.77 -12.09
CA ASN A 604 -18.77 -46.61 -12.70
C ASN A 604 -19.28 -46.19 -14.09
N THR A 605 -20.49 -46.62 -14.47
CA THR A 605 -21.19 -46.16 -15.69
C THR A 605 -22.36 -45.25 -15.33
N ILE A 606 -22.49 -44.13 -16.05
CA ILE A 606 -23.64 -43.24 -15.93
C ILE A 606 -24.87 -43.94 -16.54
N THR A 607 -25.88 -44.21 -15.72
CA THR A 607 -27.14 -44.79 -16.19
C THR A 607 -28.06 -43.70 -16.75
N ARG A 608 -29.12 -44.13 -17.46
CA ARG A 608 -30.19 -43.22 -17.94
C ARG A 608 -31.27 -42.95 -16.88
N ILE A 609 -31.11 -43.49 -15.67
CA ILE A 609 -32.12 -43.41 -14.62
C ILE A 609 -31.81 -42.19 -13.76
N SER A 610 -32.80 -41.32 -13.60
CA SER A 610 -32.77 -40.21 -12.65
C SER A 610 -33.89 -40.34 -11.65
N SER A 611 -33.65 -39.99 -10.39
CA SER A 611 -34.66 -40.01 -9.33
C SER A 611 -34.50 -38.81 -8.41
N TYR A 612 -35.56 -38.47 -7.68
CA TYR A 612 -35.47 -37.54 -6.56
C TYR A 612 -35.16 -38.32 -5.29
N GLN A 613 -34.04 -38.00 -4.65
CA GLN A 613 -33.56 -38.68 -3.43
C GLN A 613 -33.33 -37.69 -2.31
N SER A 614 -33.62 -38.10 -1.07
CA SER A 614 -33.24 -37.34 0.13
C SER A 614 -31.72 -37.44 0.36
N LEU A 615 -31.14 -36.51 1.12
CA LEU A 615 -29.70 -36.53 1.42
C LEU A 615 -29.25 -37.81 2.15
N ASP A 616 -30.15 -38.40 2.96
CA ASP A 616 -29.92 -39.69 3.63
C ASP A 616 -29.84 -40.86 2.63
N GLU A 617 -30.62 -40.84 1.55
CA GLU A 617 -30.65 -41.90 0.53
C GLU A 617 -29.44 -41.88 -0.41
N ILE A 618 -28.82 -40.72 -0.58
CA ILE A 618 -27.68 -40.49 -1.47
C ILE A 618 -26.40 -41.19 -0.97
N ASN A 619 -26.36 -41.55 0.32
CA ASN A 619 -25.24 -42.26 0.94
C ASN A 619 -23.90 -41.52 0.84
N LEU A 620 -23.92 -40.24 1.24
CA LEU A 620 -22.77 -39.33 1.25
C LEU A 620 -21.64 -39.75 2.23
N GLU A 621 -21.88 -40.76 3.08
CA GLU A 621 -20.87 -41.25 4.03
C GLU A 621 -19.79 -42.11 3.34
N ASN A 622 -20.07 -42.62 2.14
CA ASN A 622 -19.16 -43.49 1.38
C ASN A 622 -18.32 -42.76 0.32
N VAL A 623 -18.15 -41.44 0.42
CA VAL A 623 -17.38 -40.62 -0.54
C VAL A 623 -15.93 -41.10 -0.70
N ASN A 624 -15.32 -41.67 0.34
CA ASN A 624 -13.96 -42.21 0.27
C ASN A 624 -13.80 -43.40 -0.69
N SER A 625 -14.90 -43.98 -1.18
CA SER A 625 -14.90 -45.08 -2.15
C SER A 625 -14.98 -44.62 -3.62
N LEU A 626 -15.05 -43.30 -3.86
CA LEU A 626 -15.00 -42.73 -5.21
C LEU A 626 -13.61 -42.98 -5.84
N ARG A 627 -13.59 -43.57 -7.04
CA ARG A 627 -12.35 -43.85 -7.78
C ARG A 627 -11.84 -42.65 -8.57
N GLY A 628 -12.73 -41.71 -8.92
CA GLY A 628 -12.38 -40.51 -9.70
C GLY A 628 -12.45 -40.70 -11.22
N TYR A 629 -12.92 -41.86 -11.70
CA TYR A 629 -12.99 -42.21 -13.12
C TYR A 629 -14.27 -43.00 -13.47
N LEU A 630 -14.83 -42.75 -14.66
CA LEU A 630 -16.08 -43.34 -15.17
C LEU A 630 -15.90 -44.02 -16.54
N SER A 631 -16.46 -45.21 -16.70
CA SER A 631 -16.35 -46.07 -17.90
C SER A 631 -17.44 -45.86 -18.95
#